data_AF-A0A2V9VFR0-F1
#
_entry.id   AF-A0A2V9VFR0-F1
#
_cell.length_a   1.000
_cell.length_b   1.000
_cell.length_c   1.000
_cell.angle_alpha   90.00
_cell.angle_beta   90.00
_cell.angle_gamma   90.00
#
_symmetry.space_group_name_H-M   'P 1'
#
loop_
_entity.id
_entity.type
_entity.pdbx_description
1 polymer ?
#
loop_
_entity_poly.entity_id
_entity_poly.type
_entity_poly.pdbx_seq_one_letter_code
_entity_poly.pdbx_strand_id
1 'polypeptide(L)'
;MGILDELENRAATGMLGGSSNLQEKGLGGLASSWVGTGENLPISTEHIESVLGCEQVKQLAAKAGISPETAGAALSQLLPTLVDKLTPNGQIPQHSSLMETGMSMLQSLEKTGTQG
;
A
#
# COMPACT_ATOMS: atom_id res chain seq x y z
N MET A 1 25.75 5.77 7.65
CA MET A 1 25.37 5.84 6.23
C MET A 1 25.89 4.59 5.55
N GLY A 2 25.10 3.51 5.60
CA GLY A 2 25.51 2.18 5.17
C GLY A 2 24.55 1.65 4.14
N ILE A 3 25.07 1.00 3.11
CA ILE A 3 24.35 0.26 2.07
C ILE A 3 23.32 -0.76 2.60
N LEU A 4 23.36 -1.08 3.89
CA LEU A 4 22.38 -1.90 4.60
C LEU A 4 21.08 -1.14 4.89
N ASP A 5 21.17 0.15 5.23
CA ASP A 5 20.01 1.04 5.42
C ASP A 5 19.28 1.26 4.09
N GLU A 6 20.03 1.31 2.98
CA GLU A 6 19.47 1.44 1.63
C GLU A 6 18.81 0.15 1.12
N LEU A 7 19.29 -1.03 1.52
CA LEU A 7 18.65 -2.30 1.15
C LEU A 7 17.37 -2.55 1.96
N GLU A 8 17.37 -2.16 3.23
CA GLU A 8 16.21 -2.26 4.12
C GLU A 8 15.12 -1.25 3.73
N ASN A 9 15.51 -0.02 3.38
CA ASN A 9 14.59 0.98 2.82
C ASN A 9 14.00 0.53 1.48
N ARG A 10 14.79 -0.08 0.58
CA ARG A 10 14.28 -0.59 -0.70
C ARG A 10 13.34 -1.80 -0.55
N ALA A 11 13.59 -2.68 0.43
CA ALA A 11 12.71 -3.82 0.73
C ALA A 11 11.39 -3.36 1.38
N ALA A 12 11.45 -2.39 2.29
CA ALA A 12 10.27 -1.75 2.87
C ALA A 12 9.46 -0.99 1.80
N THR A 13 10.13 -0.28 0.89
CA THR A 13 9.49 0.43 -0.24
C THR A 13 8.90 -0.54 -1.28
N GLY A 14 9.44 -1.74 -1.43
CA GLY A 14 8.89 -2.73 -2.38
C GLY A 14 7.54 -3.31 -1.98
N MET A 15 7.27 -3.46 -0.67
CA MET A 15 6.01 -4.01 -0.15
C MET A 15 5.05 -2.93 0.38
N LEU A 16 5.57 -1.82 0.90
CA LEU A 16 4.76 -0.68 1.37
C LEU A 16 4.58 0.40 0.30
N GLY A 17 5.43 0.43 -0.73
CA GLY A 17 5.35 1.40 -1.81
C GLY A 17 4.30 1.09 -2.86
N GLY A 18 3.47 0.04 -2.69
CA GLY A 18 2.30 -0.17 -3.54
C GLY A 18 1.34 1.03 -3.51
N SER A 19 1.16 1.65 -2.34
CA SER A 19 0.30 2.83 -2.15
C SER A 19 0.95 4.14 -2.61
N SER A 20 2.27 4.28 -2.47
CA SER A 20 3.02 5.41 -3.05
C SER A 20 3.05 5.34 -4.58
N ASN A 21 3.29 4.15 -5.17
CA ASN A 21 3.24 3.97 -6.62
C ASN A 21 1.87 4.31 -7.21
N LEU A 22 0.78 3.93 -6.51
CA LEU A 22 -0.58 4.29 -6.91
C LEU A 22 -0.78 5.82 -6.92
N GLN A 23 -0.27 6.53 -5.91
CA GLN A 23 -0.31 7.99 -5.84
C GLN A 23 0.56 8.66 -6.90
N GLU A 24 1.80 8.21 -7.07
CA GLU A 24 2.77 8.77 -8.02
C GLU A 24 2.37 8.54 -9.47
N LYS A 25 1.61 7.47 -9.76
CA LYS A 25 1.11 7.15 -11.11
C LYS A 25 -0.26 7.77 -11.43
N GLY A 26 -0.70 8.74 -10.65
CA GLY A 26 -1.93 9.50 -10.91
C GLY A 26 -3.23 8.80 -10.50
N LEU A 27 -3.15 7.58 -9.92
CA LEU A 27 -4.30 6.90 -9.32
C LEU A 27 -4.49 7.25 -7.84
N GLY A 28 -3.79 8.27 -7.33
CA GLY A 28 -3.96 8.72 -5.94
C GLY A 28 -5.40 9.05 -5.58
N GLY A 29 -6.19 9.61 -6.52
CA GLY A 29 -7.62 9.86 -6.31
C GLY A 29 -8.47 8.58 -6.24
N LEU A 30 -8.20 7.59 -7.10
CA LEU A 30 -8.87 6.28 -7.10
C LEU A 30 -8.51 5.47 -5.85
N ALA A 31 -7.22 5.41 -5.52
CA ALA A 31 -6.73 4.80 -4.29
C ALA A 31 -7.31 5.50 -3.06
N SER A 32 -7.39 6.83 -3.04
CA SER A 32 -8.02 7.57 -1.93
C SER A 32 -9.50 7.21 -1.76
N SER A 33 -10.20 6.89 -2.85
CA SER A 33 -11.59 6.44 -2.79
C SER A 33 -11.74 5.07 -2.12
N TRP A 34 -10.75 4.19 -2.27
CA TRP A 34 -10.72 2.87 -1.63
C TRP A 34 -10.17 2.90 -0.22
N VAL A 35 -9.25 3.83 0.04
CA VAL A 35 -8.64 4.03 1.36
C VAL A 35 -9.67 4.60 2.32
N GLY A 36 -10.60 5.44 1.84
CA GLY A 36 -11.68 6.06 2.61
C GLY A 36 -12.85 5.12 2.92
N THR A 37 -13.79 5.58 3.77
CA THR A 37 -15.07 4.92 4.05
C THR A 37 -16.14 5.16 2.95
N GLY A 38 -15.69 5.61 1.77
CA GLY A 38 -16.55 6.01 0.66
C GLY A 38 -16.88 4.86 -0.29
N GLU A 39 -17.55 5.19 -1.40
CA GLU A 39 -17.85 4.21 -2.43
C GLU A 39 -16.55 3.78 -3.14
N ASN A 40 -16.35 2.47 -3.29
CA ASN A 40 -15.18 1.93 -3.98
C ASN A 40 -15.31 2.19 -5.49
N LEU A 41 -14.58 3.19 -6.00
CA LEU A 41 -14.62 3.52 -7.42
C LEU A 41 -14.11 2.35 -8.28
N PRO A 42 -14.82 2.00 -9.37
CA PRO A 42 -14.37 0.95 -10.27
C PRO A 42 -13.09 1.40 -10.98
N ILE A 43 -12.18 0.46 -11.18
CA ILE A 43 -10.97 0.64 -11.97
C ILE A 43 -11.02 -0.26 -13.20
N SER A 44 -10.49 0.22 -14.32
CA SER A 44 -10.39 -0.51 -15.58
C SER A 44 -9.05 -1.24 -15.68
N THR A 45 -9.01 -2.31 -16.47
CA THR A 45 -7.78 -3.07 -16.76
C THR A 45 -6.66 -2.17 -17.27
N GLU A 46 -6.96 -1.20 -18.14
CA GLU A 46 -6.00 -0.22 -18.66
C GLU A 46 -5.35 0.65 -17.56
N HIS A 47 -6.11 1.01 -16.52
CA HIS A 47 -5.61 1.76 -15.38
C HIS A 47 -4.73 0.87 -14.48
N ILE A 48 -5.12 -0.40 -14.30
CA ILE A 48 -4.30 -1.40 -13.61
C ILE A 48 -2.94 -1.56 -14.30
N GLU A 49 -2.95 -1.70 -15.63
CA GLU A 49 -1.73 -1.82 -16.43
C GLU A 49 -0.89 -0.54 -16.41
N SER A 50 -1.52 0.64 -16.40
CA SER A 50 -0.82 1.92 -16.29
C SER A 50 -0.11 2.07 -14.93
N VAL A 51 -0.72 1.56 -13.86
CA VAL A 51 -0.13 1.62 -12.52
C VAL A 51 0.88 0.52 -12.27
N LEU A 52 0.43 -0.73 -12.31
CA LEU A 52 1.29 -1.87 -12.00
C LEU A 52 2.34 -2.08 -13.10
N GLY A 53 2.07 -1.61 -14.32
CA GLY A 53 2.86 -1.92 -15.49
C GLY A 53 2.38 -3.21 -16.16
N CYS A 54 2.31 -3.22 -17.49
CA CYS A 54 1.97 -4.43 -18.25
C CYS A 54 2.89 -5.62 -17.90
N GLU A 55 4.15 -5.37 -17.53
CA GLU A 55 5.09 -6.43 -17.16
C GLU A 55 4.71 -7.13 -15.86
N GLN A 56 4.32 -6.39 -14.81
CA GLN A 56 3.86 -7.00 -13.55
C GLN A 56 2.55 -7.76 -13.75
N VAL A 57 1.61 -7.22 -14.54
CA VAL A 57 0.35 -7.92 -14.86
C VAL A 57 0.64 -9.21 -15.62
N LYS A 58 1.53 -9.19 -16.61
CA LYS A 58 1.96 -10.39 -17.35
C LYS A 58 2.65 -11.41 -16.45
N GLN A 59 3.52 -10.98 -15.53
CA GLN A 59 4.16 -11.89 -14.58
C GLN A 59 3.14 -12.56 -13.65
N LEU A 60 2.17 -11.80 -13.13
CA LEU A 60 1.12 -12.35 -12.29
C LEU A 60 0.25 -13.35 -13.08
N ALA A 61 -0.12 -12.97 -14.30
CA ALA A 61 -0.88 -13.82 -15.21
C ALA A 61 -0.16 -15.14 -15.49
N ALA A 62 1.14 -15.08 -15.81
CA ALA A 62 1.98 -16.25 -16.03
C ALA A 62 2.07 -17.15 -14.77
N LYS A 63 2.19 -16.56 -13.58
CA LYS A 63 2.21 -17.30 -12.30
C LYS A 63 0.85 -17.95 -11.97
N ALA A 64 -0.25 -17.32 -12.37
CA ALA A 64 -1.60 -17.84 -12.19
C ALA A 64 -2.03 -18.79 -13.32
N GLY A 65 -1.24 -18.91 -14.39
CA GLY A 65 -1.58 -19.73 -15.56
C GLY A 65 -2.75 -19.18 -16.38
N ILE A 66 -2.96 -17.87 -16.35
CA ILE A 66 -4.07 -17.19 -17.04
C ILE A 66 -3.55 -16.13 -18.02
N SER A 67 -4.43 -15.62 -18.89
CA SER A 67 -4.10 -14.51 -19.79
C SER A 67 -3.94 -13.19 -19.04
N PRO A 68 -3.07 -12.28 -19.50
CA PRO A 68 -2.85 -10.97 -18.87
C PRO A 68 -4.13 -10.11 -18.83
N GLU A 69 -4.99 -10.21 -19.83
CA GLU A 69 -6.32 -9.58 -19.84
C GLU A 69 -7.21 -10.08 -18.68
N THR A 70 -7.22 -11.40 -18.43
CA THR A 70 -7.97 -12.02 -17.34
C THR A 70 -7.38 -11.64 -15.98
N ALA A 71 -6.05 -11.60 -15.88
CA ALA A 71 -5.37 -11.18 -14.67
C ALA A 71 -5.68 -9.71 -14.35
N GLY A 72 -5.62 -8.82 -15.34
CA GLY A 72 -5.95 -7.42 -15.15
C GLY A 72 -7.42 -7.19 -14.82
N ALA A 73 -8.35 -7.95 -15.42
CA ALA A 73 -9.78 -7.90 -15.08
C ALA A 73 -10.09 -8.48 -13.68
N ALA A 74 -9.35 -9.48 -13.22
CA ALA A 74 -9.47 -9.99 -11.86
C ALA A 74 -8.91 -8.96 -10.86
N LEU A 75 -7.74 -8.40 -11.15
CA LEU A 75 -7.13 -7.34 -10.35
C LEU A 75 -8.04 -6.12 -10.25
N SER A 76 -8.71 -5.73 -11.34
CA SER A 76 -9.58 -4.56 -11.35
C SER A 76 -10.80 -4.69 -10.45
N GLN A 77 -11.26 -5.93 -10.19
CA GLN A 77 -12.35 -6.22 -9.26
C GLN A 77 -11.86 -6.44 -7.83
N LEU A 78 -10.67 -7.03 -7.66
CA LEU A 78 -10.14 -7.41 -6.35
C LEU A 78 -9.43 -6.25 -5.63
N LEU A 79 -8.67 -5.43 -6.35
CA LEU A 79 -7.87 -4.36 -5.74
C LEU A 79 -8.69 -3.38 -4.90
N PRO A 80 -9.82 -2.83 -5.40
CA PRO A 80 -10.64 -1.91 -4.61
C PRO A 80 -11.08 -2.53 -3.29
N THR A 81 -11.57 -3.77 -3.34
CA THR A 81 -12.02 -4.51 -2.14
C THR A 81 -10.87 -4.86 -1.20
N LEU A 82 -9.70 -5.23 -1.72
CA LEU A 82 -8.54 -5.52 -0.89
C LEU A 82 -8.04 -4.27 -0.15
N VAL A 83 -7.99 -3.13 -0.83
CA VAL A 83 -7.57 -1.87 -0.21
C VAL A 83 -8.57 -1.47 0.88
N ASP A 84 -9.87 -1.44 0.57
CA ASP A 84 -10.96 -1.18 1.53
C ASP A 84 -10.83 -2.00 2.83
N LYS A 85 -10.61 -3.32 2.68
CA LYS A 85 -10.45 -4.24 3.83
C LYS A 85 -9.20 -3.97 4.66
N LEU A 86 -8.14 -3.46 4.03
CA LEU A 86 -6.88 -3.11 4.70
C LEU A 86 -6.89 -1.70 5.29
N THR A 87 -7.87 -0.86 4.93
CA THR A 87 -8.03 0.52 5.41
C THR A 87 -9.37 0.77 6.09
N PRO A 88 -9.74 -0.03 7.12
CA PRO A 88 -11.04 0.11 7.78
C PRO A 88 -11.28 1.46 8.46
N ASN A 89 -10.22 2.25 8.70
CA ASN A 89 -10.30 3.58 9.32
C ASN A 89 -10.11 4.74 8.33
N GLY A 90 -10.22 4.52 7.02
CA GLY A 90 -9.98 5.63 6.09
C GLY A 90 -8.49 5.93 5.86
N GLN A 91 -7.61 5.08 6.40
CA GLN A 91 -6.18 5.31 6.47
C GLN A 91 -5.44 3.99 6.21
N ILE A 92 -4.49 4.02 5.28
CA ILE A 92 -3.44 3.01 5.24
C ILE A 92 -2.61 3.24 6.49
N PRO A 93 -2.46 2.25 7.40
CA PRO A 93 -1.62 2.41 8.57
C PRO A 93 -0.23 2.81 8.11
N GLN A 94 0.08 4.10 8.25
CA GLN A 94 1.40 4.60 7.90
C GLN A 94 2.37 4.02 8.93
N HIS A 95 3.58 3.71 8.49
CA HIS A 95 4.70 3.36 9.35
C HIS A 95 4.88 4.36 10.52
N SER A 96 4.42 5.60 10.31
CA SER A 96 4.29 6.69 11.28
C SER A 96 3.49 6.30 12.53
N SER A 97 2.38 5.56 12.41
CA SER A 97 1.58 5.16 13.59
C SER A 97 2.32 4.17 14.48
N LEU A 98 3.14 3.28 13.90
CA LEU A 98 3.99 2.36 14.66
C LEU A 98 5.13 3.11 15.35
N MET A 99 5.77 4.06 14.66
CA MET A 99 6.84 4.88 15.24
C MET A 99 6.31 5.84 16.31
N GLU A 100 5.14 6.44 16.11
CA GLU A 100 4.46 7.32 17.08
C GLU A 100 3.97 6.55 18.31
N THR A 101 3.45 5.33 18.11
CA THR A 101 3.10 4.42 19.22
C THR A 101 4.35 4.01 20.00
N GLY A 102 5.45 3.70 19.31
CA GLY A 102 6.74 3.39 19.93
C GLY A 102 7.31 4.58 20.71
N MET A 103 7.27 5.78 20.13
CA MET A 103 7.78 7.00 20.77
C MET A 103 6.93 7.40 21.98
N SER A 104 5.61 7.21 21.92
CA SER A 104 4.70 7.47 23.05
C SER A 104 4.99 6.54 24.22
N MET A 105 5.27 5.25 23.95
CA MET A 105 5.73 4.32 25.00
C MET A 105 7.07 4.74 25.58
N LEU A 106 8.04 5.14 24.75
CA LEU A 106 9.35 5.61 25.23
C LEU A 106 9.24 6.86 26.10
N GLN A 107 8.39 7.83 25.72
CA GLN A 107 8.14 9.04 26.51
C GLN A 107 7.38 8.75 27.81
N SER A 108 6.45 7.80 27.80
CA SER A 108 5.77 7.36 29.01
C SER A 108 6.75 6.69 29.97
N LEU A 109 7.65 5.84 29.48
CA LEU A 109 8.68 5.18 30.29
C LEU A 109 9.68 6.19 30.90
N GLU A 110 10.06 7.23 30.16
CA GLU A 110 10.92 8.31 30.65
C GLU A 110 10.22 9.17 31.74
N LYS A 111 8.93 9.48 31.55
CA LYS A 111 8.16 10.30 32.50
C LYS A 111 7.70 9.52 33.74
N THR A 112 7.60 8.20 33.68
CA THR A 112 7.25 7.35 34.84
C THR A 112 8.41 7.13 35.84
N GLY A 113 9.59 7.68 35.59
CA GLY A 113 10.77 7.55 36.46
C GLY A 113 11.09 8.71 37.40
N THR A 114 10.36 9.84 37.36
CA THR A 114 10.73 11.05 38.14
C THR A 114 9.56 11.71 38.86
N GLN A 115 8.82 10.92 39.64
CA GLN A 115 8.20 11.44 40.87
C GLN A 115 8.45 10.46 42.00
N GLY A 116 9.40 10.83 42.86
CA GLY A 116 9.80 10.10 44.06
C GLY A 116 11.15 10.61 44.53
#